data_AF-A0A9R1W753-F1
#
_entry.id   AF-A0A9R1W753-F1
#
_cell.length_a   1.000
_cell.length_b   1.000
_cell.length_c   1.000
_cell.angle_alpha   90.00
_cell.angle_beta   90.00
_cell.angle_gamma   90.00
#
_symmetry.space_group_name_H-M   'P 1'
#
loop_
_entity.id
_entity.type
_entity.pdbx_description
1 polymer ?
#
loop_
_entity_poly.entity_id
_entity_poly.type
_entity_poly.pdbx_seq_one_letter_code
_entity_poly.pdbx_strand_id
1 'polypeptide(L)'
;MTSSAPERFRRSWFWGVTPIIYCLEFIREYLMKRICNVQREIDRCHGPLTPTATSLFNQMKRQAQKHKCIFNRVKTQVTTHWGDQFIVNLDEKTCTCRHWEITGMLCSYAISAIWDKIKHGAKNVPELEHWVHPCYWLVTWA
;
A
#
# COMPACT_ATOMS: atom_id res chain seq x y z
N MET A 1 -34.32 -22.49 2.86
CA MET A 1 -34.14 -22.96 4.24
C MET A 1 -33.54 -24.36 4.18
N THR A 2 -32.28 -24.44 4.65
CA THR A 2 -31.54 -25.63 5.13
C THR A 2 -31.58 -26.92 4.31
N SER A 3 -30.54 -27.14 3.52
CA SER A 3 -30.20 -28.46 2.99
C SER A 3 -28.76 -28.80 3.36
N SER A 4 -28.65 -29.85 4.18
CA SER A 4 -27.54 -30.76 4.47
C SER A 4 -26.14 -30.19 4.78
N ALA A 5 -25.75 -30.32 6.05
CA ALA A 5 -24.35 -30.44 6.44
C ALA A 5 -23.75 -31.72 5.84
N PRO A 6 -22.48 -31.70 5.39
CA PRO A 6 -21.88 -32.85 4.74
C PRO A 6 -21.64 -34.00 5.74
N GLU A 7 -22.26 -35.14 5.45
CA GLU A 7 -21.99 -36.43 6.08
C GLU A 7 -20.53 -36.83 5.79
N ARG A 8 -19.61 -36.53 6.69
CA ARG A 8 -18.35 -37.27 6.73
C ARG A 8 -17.84 -37.49 8.15
N PHE A 9 -17.54 -38.77 8.38
CA PHE A 9 -16.77 -39.34 9.50
C PHE A 9 -17.50 -39.67 10.80
N ARG A 10 -18.33 -40.71 10.69
CA ARG A 10 -18.57 -41.68 11.76
C ARG A 10 -17.31 -42.55 11.93
N ARG A 11 -16.57 -42.41 13.02
CA ARG A 11 -16.02 -43.54 13.82
C ARG A 11 -15.40 -43.04 15.13
N SER A 12 -15.91 -43.65 16.19
CA SER A 12 -15.64 -43.45 17.61
C SER A 12 -14.23 -43.93 18.00
N TRP A 13 -13.84 -43.51 19.23
CA TRP A 13 -12.77 -44.01 20.09
C TRP A 13 -11.41 -43.33 19.93
N PHE A 14 -11.13 -42.33 20.76
CA PHE A 14 -10.10 -42.38 21.82
C PHE A 14 -10.22 -41.11 22.68
N TRP A 15 -10.54 -41.30 23.95
CA TRP A 15 -10.71 -40.24 24.94
C TRP A 15 -9.37 -39.56 25.21
N GLY A 16 -9.29 -38.23 24.97
CA GLY A 16 -8.37 -37.36 25.71
C GLY A 16 -7.31 -36.57 24.93
N VAL A 17 -7.04 -36.83 23.65
CA VAL A 17 -5.90 -36.17 22.94
C VAL A 17 -6.24 -35.49 21.60
N THR A 18 -7.52 -35.41 21.25
CA THR A 18 -7.96 -34.80 19.99
C THR A 18 -8.23 -33.27 19.98
N PRO A 19 -8.10 -32.47 21.06
CA PRO A 19 -8.35 -31.03 20.93
C PRO A 19 -7.23 -30.32 20.16
N ILE A 20 -5.96 -30.69 20.37
CA ILE A 20 -4.82 -30.02 19.71
C ILE A 20 -4.73 -30.36 18.22
N ILE A 21 -4.95 -31.64 17.86
CA ILE A 21 -4.94 -32.08 16.46
C ILE A 21 -6.05 -31.36 15.68
N TYR A 22 -7.25 -31.29 16.25
CA TYR A 22 -8.36 -30.55 15.66
C TYR A 22 -8.06 -29.06 15.49
N CYS A 23 -7.50 -28.40 16.51
CA CYS A 23 -7.09 -27.00 16.42
C CYS A 23 -6.05 -26.77 15.32
N LEU A 24 -5.07 -27.67 15.19
CA LEU A 24 -4.05 -27.57 14.14
C LEU A 24 -4.64 -27.78 12.74
N GLU A 25 -5.58 -28.73 12.57
CA GLU A 25 -6.29 -28.93 11.31
C GLU A 25 -7.14 -27.70 10.94
N PHE A 26 -7.84 -27.11 11.91
CA PHE A 26 -8.60 -25.88 11.72
C PHE A 26 -7.70 -24.70 11.31
N ILE A 27 -6.58 -24.51 12.01
CA ILE A 27 -5.61 -23.46 11.69
C ILE A 27 -5.05 -23.68 10.27
N ARG A 28 -4.69 -24.91 9.91
CA ARG A 28 -4.19 -25.26 8.57
C ARG A 28 -5.22 -24.88 7.50
N GLU A 29 -6.48 -25.30 7.65
CA GLU A 29 -7.54 -24.96 6.70
C GLU A 29 -7.80 -23.45 6.61
N TYR A 30 -7.81 -22.76 7.75
CA TYR A 30 -7.97 -21.31 7.80
C TYR A 30 -6.83 -20.60 7.06
N LEU A 31 -5.58 -20.98 7.32
CA LEU A 31 -4.41 -20.41 6.66
C LEU A 31 -4.43 -20.67 5.15
N MET A 32 -4.78 -21.88 4.71
CA MET A 32 -4.91 -22.19 3.27
C MET A 32 -5.96 -21.30 2.61
N LYS A 33 -7.16 -21.19 3.19
CA LYS A 33 -8.23 -20.31 2.68
C LYS A 33 -7.78 -18.85 2.64
N ARG A 34 -7.07 -18.40 3.69
CA ARG A 34 -6.52 -17.04 3.77
C ARG A 34 -5.48 -16.78 2.69
N ILE A 35 -4.55 -17.69 2.45
CA ILE A 35 -3.53 -17.59 1.40
C ILE A 35 -4.18 -17.49 0.03
N CYS A 36 -5.13 -18.38 -0.31
CA CYS A 36 -5.85 -18.32 -1.58
C CYS A 36 -6.62 -17.00 -1.76
N ASN A 37 -7.24 -16.48 -0.69
CA ASN A 37 -7.91 -15.19 -0.74
C ASN A 37 -6.95 -14.02 -0.96
N VAL A 38 -5.82 -14.01 -0.25
CA VAL A 38 -4.79 -12.97 -0.42
C VAL A 38 -4.23 -13.01 -1.84
N GLN A 39 -3.91 -14.20 -2.37
CA GLN A 39 -3.42 -14.34 -3.74
C GLN A 39 -4.43 -13.81 -4.77
N ARG A 40 -5.72 -14.17 -4.63
CA ARG A 40 -6.78 -13.66 -5.51
C ARG A 40 -6.91 -12.14 -5.49
N GLU A 41 -6.68 -11.50 -4.35
CA GLU A 41 -6.66 -10.03 -4.28
C GLU A 41 -5.39 -9.44 -4.91
N ILE A 42 -4.23 -10.08 -4.73
CA ILE A 42 -2.99 -9.69 -5.41
C ILE A 42 -3.12 -9.82 -6.94
N ASP A 43 -3.73 -10.90 -7.44
CA ASP A 43 -3.92 -11.15 -8.88
C ASP A 43 -4.82 -10.08 -9.54
N ARG A 44 -5.70 -9.44 -8.77
CA ARG A 44 -6.54 -8.32 -9.22
C ARG A 44 -5.83 -6.97 -9.18
N CYS A 45 -4.68 -6.90 -8.51
CA CYS A 45 -3.94 -5.65 -8.39
C CYS A 45 -3.17 -5.39 -9.68
N HIS A 46 -3.41 -4.23 -10.27
CA HIS A 46 -2.63 -3.72 -11.38
C HIS A 46 -1.60 -2.74 -10.84
N GLY A 47 -0.33 -3.14 -10.88
CA GLY A 47 0.81 -2.29 -10.52
C GLY A 47 1.74 -2.91 -9.48
N PRO A 48 2.83 -2.19 -9.14
CA PRO A 48 3.90 -2.73 -8.30
C PRO A 48 3.59 -2.69 -6.80
N LEU A 49 2.57 -1.94 -6.36
CA LEU A 49 2.28 -1.70 -4.94
C LEU A 49 1.14 -2.59 -4.42
N THR A 50 1.17 -2.89 -3.12
CA THR A 50 0.10 -3.64 -2.44
C THR A 50 -1.26 -2.95 -2.59
N PRO A 51 -2.39 -3.69 -2.65
CA PRO A 51 -3.71 -3.12 -2.91
C PRO A 51 -4.07 -1.92 -2.01
N THR A 52 -3.79 -2.05 -0.71
CA THR A 52 -4.04 -0.99 0.27
C THR A 52 -3.15 0.22 0.02
N ALA A 53 -1.86 0.02 -0.26
CA ALA A 53 -0.93 1.10 -0.59
C ALA A 53 -1.33 1.79 -1.89
N THR A 54 -1.72 1.05 -2.92
CA THR A 54 -2.20 1.57 -4.20
C THR A 54 -3.43 2.47 -4.02
N SER A 55 -4.40 2.04 -3.22
CA SER A 55 -5.59 2.85 -2.93
C SER A 55 -5.24 4.17 -2.23
N LEU A 56 -4.42 4.09 -1.17
CA LEU A 56 -3.95 5.26 -0.43
C LEU A 56 -3.13 6.20 -1.34
N PHE A 57 -2.25 5.64 -2.16
CA PHE A 57 -1.39 6.39 -3.05
C PHE A 57 -2.19 7.12 -4.14
N ASN A 58 -3.21 6.47 -4.70
CA ASN A 58 -4.13 7.10 -5.64
C ASN A 58 -4.92 8.25 -5.02
N GLN A 59 -5.29 8.16 -3.74
CA GLN A 59 -5.89 9.27 -3.02
C GLN A 59 -4.91 10.45 -2.88
N MET A 60 -3.65 10.19 -2.55
CA MET A 60 -2.60 11.22 -2.48
C MET A 60 -2.37 11.88 -3.84
N LYS A 61 -2.35 11.11 -4.94
CA LYS A 61 -2.27 11.63 -6.32
C LYS A 61 -3.44 12.58 -6.62
N ARG A 62 -4.68 12.23 -6.26
CA ARG A 62 -5.85 13.10 -6.46
C ARG A 62 -5.75 14.40 -5.65
N GLN A 63 -5.26 14.33 -4.42
CA GLN A 63 -5.05 15.52 -3.60
C GLN A 63 -3.93 16.41 -4.18
N ALA A 64 -2.85 15.82 -4.67
CA ALA A 64 -1.69 16.51 -5.22
C ALA A 64 -2.04 17.49 -6.35
N GLN A 65 -3.06 17.18 -7.16
CA GLN A 65 -3.55 18.01 -8.27
C GLN A 65 -4.06 19.40 -7.84
N LYS A 66 -4.44 19.56 -6.57
CA LYS A 66 -5.04 20.81 -6.04
C LYS A 66 -4.01 21.81 -5.52
N HIS A 67 -2.74 21.42 -5.45
CA HIS A 67 -1.69 22.25 -4.85
C HIS A 67 -1.00 23.12 -5.89
N LYS A 68 -0.44 24.24 -5.44
CA LYS A 68 0.41 25.12 -6.24
C LYS A 68 1.86 24.97 -5.78
N CYS A 69 2.78 24.82 -6.72
CA CYS A 69 4.20 24.65 -6.43
C CYS A 69 5.01 25.88 -6.86
N ILE A 70 6.04 26.19 -6.09
CA ILE A 70 7.07 27.18 -6.41
C ILE A 70 8.42 26.51 -6.15
N PHE A 71 9.17 26.25 -7.20
CA PHE A 71 10.49 25.65 -7.11
C PHE A 71 11.59 26.69 -6.81
N ASN A 72 12.45 26.39 -5.85
CA ASN A 72 13.60 27.20 -5.49
C ASN A 72 14.88 26.35 -5.49
N ARG A 73 15.44 26.10 -6.70
CA ARG A 73 16.70 25.39 -7.04
C ARG A 73 16.92 23.99 -6.43
N VAL A 74 16.70 23.83 -5.14
CA VAL A 74 16.85 22.62 -4.33
C VAL A 74 15.50 22.21 -3.72
N LYS A 75 14.73 23.17 -3.19
CA LYS A 75 13.49 22.89 -2.46
C LYS A 75 12.27 23.39 -3.22
N THR A 76 11.14 22.71 -3.05
CA THR A 76 9.85 23.13 -3.61
C THR A 76 8.93 23.57 -2.48
N GLN A 77 8.43 24.79 -2.55
CA GLN A 77 7.34 25.25 -1.69
C GLN A 77 6.01 24.85 -2.33
N VAL A 78 5.16 24.18 -1.56
CA VAL A 78 3.86 23.68 -1.99
C VAL A 78 2.79 24.36 -1.14
N THR A 79 1.89 25.10 -1.80
CA THR A 79 0.80 25.83 -1.16
C THR A 79 -0.52 25.09 -1.39
N THR A 80 -1.26 24.82 -0.31
CA THR A 80 -2.60 24.22 -0.37
C THR A 80 -3.63 25.25 -0.82
N HIS A 81 -4.82 24.80 -1.19
CA HIS A 81 -5.91 25.72 -1.51
C HIS A 81 -6.44 26.49 -0.28
N TRP A 82 -6.11 26.04 0.94
CA TRP A 82 -6.42 26.73 2.19
C TRP A 82 -5.35 27.75 2.61
N GLY A 83 -4.23 27.83 1.86
CA GLY A 83 -3.15 28.77 2.13
C GLY A 83 -2.00 28.20 2.97
N ASP A 84 -2.11 26.98 3.46
CA ASP A 84 -1.01 26.32 4.18
C ASP A 84 0.18 26.07 3.25
N GLN A 85 1.39 26.18 3.79
CA GLN A 85 2.62 26.02 3.02
C GLN A 85 3.48 24.89 3.58
N PHE A 86 3.94 24.05 2.67
CA PHE A 86 4.84 22.95 2.97
C PHE A 86 6.09 23.07 2.12
N ILE A 87 7.21 22.60 2.66
CA ILE A 87 8.49 22.57 1.95
C ILE A 87 8.83 21.11 1.69
N VAL A 88 9.10 20.79 0.43
CA VAL A 88 9.52 19.47 -0.03
C VAL A 88 10.96 19.55 -0.50
N ASN A 89 11.78 18.60 -0.04
CA ASN A 89 13.11 18.36 -0.58
C ASN A 89 13.14 16.96 -1.19
N LEU A 90 13.26 16.89 -2.52
CA LEU A 90 13.24 15.62 -3.24
C LEU A 90 14.56 14.85 -3.10
N ASP A 91 15.69 15.54 -2.94
CA ASP A 91 17.01 14.90 -2.85
C ASP A 91 17.18 14.21 -1.49
N GLU A 92 16.72 14.85 -0.42
CA GLU A 92 16.69 14.29 0.94
C GLU A 92 15.48 13.38 1.20
N LYS A 93 14.50 13.35 0.28
CA LYS A 93 13.22 12.66 0.44
C LYS A 93 12.44 13.12 1.69
N THR A 94 12.43 14.42 1.96
CA THR A 94 11.79 15.02 3.15
C THR A 94 10.65 15.96 2.78
N CYS A 95 9.70 16.09 3.70
CA CYS A 95 8.60 17.04 3.61
C CYS A 95 8.26 17.60 4.99
N THR A 96 7.97 18.90 5.10
CA THR A 96 7.60 19.50 6.39
C THR A 96 6.36 18.90 7.04
N CYS A 97 5.50 18.20 6.28
CA CYS A 97 4.39 17.43 6.84
C CYS A 97 4.81 16.13 7.57
N ARG A 98 6.08 15.72 7.45
CA ARG A 98 6.70 14.50 8.01
C ARG A 98 6.12 13.16 7.58
N HIS A 99 5.06 13.17 6.77
CA HIS A 99 4.37 11.95 6.37
C HIS A 99 5.29 11.01 5.59
N TRP A 100 6.13 11.54 4.70
CA TRP A 100 7.01 10.72 3.87
C TRP A 100 8.11 10.07 4.70
N GLU A 101 8.72 10.81 5.63
CA GLU A 101 9.75 10.29 6.53
C GLU A 101 9.20 9.21 7.47
N ILE A 102 7.97 9.38 7.97
CA ILE A 102 7.37 8.47 8.94
C ILE A 102 6.87 7.19 8.27
N THR A 103 6.17 7.32 7.14
CA THR A 103 5.48 6.19 6.51
C THR A 103 6.30 5.55 5.41
N GLY A 104 7.25 6.25 4.81
CA GLY A 104 7.90 5.84 3.56
C GLY A 104 7.00 5.97 2.32
N MET A 105 5.78 6.49 2.46
CA MET A 105 4.88 6.81 1.34
C MET A 105 4.91 8.31 1.03
N LEU A 106 4.96 8.66 -0.25
CA LEU A 106 4.88 10.05 -0.67
C LEU A 106 3.57 10.70 -0.20
N CYS A 107 3.68 11.89 0.39
CA CYS A 107 2.52 12.72 0.66
C CYS A 107 2.03 13.44 -0.60
N SER A 108 0.81 13.96 -0.57
CA SER A 108 0.24 14.73 -1.68
C SER A 108 1.07 15.96 -2.06
N TYR A 109 1.77 16.58 -1.10
CA TYR A 109 2.69 17.70 -1.36
C TYR A 109 3.93 17.25 -2.15
N ALA A 110 4.53 16.12 -1.76
CA ALA A 110 5.71 15.58 -2.44
C ALA A 110 5.38 15.14 -3.87
N ILE A 111 4.22 14.49 -4.08
CA ILE A 111 3.73 14.15 -5.42
C ILE A 111 3.57 15.42 -6.27
N SER A 112 2.97 16.48 -5.71
CA SER A 112 2.80 17.74 -6.43
C SER A 112 4.14 18.36 -6.84
N ALA A 113 5.13 18.36 -5.93
CA ALA A 113 6.47 18.84 -6.22
C ALA A 113 7.19 18.02 -7.31
N ILE A 114 7.00 16.70 -7.35
CA ILE A 114 7.55 15.84 -8.42
C ILE A 114 6.90 16.18 -9.76
N TRP A 115 5.56 16.30 -9.80
CA TRP A 115 4.85 16.67 -11.03
C TRP A 115 5.23 18.06 -11.53
N ASP A 116 5.40 19.02 -10.63
CA ASP A 116 5.88 20.36 -10.96
C ASP A 116 7.27 20.32 -11.60
N LYS A 117 8.19 19.55 -11.00
CA LYS A 117 9.55 19.34 -11.55
C LYS A 117 9.51 18.73 -12.96
N ILE A 118 8.64 17.76 -13.21
CA ILE A 118 8.44 17.15 -14.55
C ILE A 118 7.87 18.19 -15.52
N LYS A 119 6.86 18.95 -15.11
CA LYS A 119 6.22 19.99 -15.93
C LYS A 119 7.21 21.08 -16.35
N HIS A 120 8.16 21.41 -15.48
CA HIS A 120 9.23 22.38 -15.74
C HIS A 120 10.44 21.80 -16.50
N GLY A 121 10.30 20.60 -17.10
CA GLY A 121 11.25 20.07 -18.08
C GLY A 121 12.37 19.22 -17.50
N ALA A 122 12.26 18.77 -16.25
CA ALA A 122 13.21 17.80 -15.70
C ALA A 122 13.14 16.48 -16.48
N LYS A 123 14.28 16.07 -17.05
CA LYS A 123 14.45 14.77 -17.72
C LYS A 123 14.89 13.72 -16.70
N ASN A 124 14.57 12.46 -16.96
CA ASN A 124 14.98 11.29 -16.14
C ASN A 124 14.45 11.30 -14.70
N VAL A 125 13.25 11.84 -14.47
CA VAL A 125 12.58 11.71 -13.16
C VAL A 125 12.02 10.29 -13.04
N PRO A 126 12.35 9.51 -12.00
CA PRO A 126 11.77 8.20 -11.78
C PRO A 126 10.25 8.25 -11.64
N GLU A 127 9.59 7.15 -11.99
CA GLU A 127 8.17 6.95 -11.72
C GLU A 127 7.84 7.15 -10.24
N LEU A 128 6.62 7.61 -9.95
CA LEU A 128 6.21 7.98 -8.60
C LEU A 128 6.34 6.82 -7.60
N GLU A 129 6.07 5.61 -8.05
CA GLU A 129 6.14 4.36 -7.28
C GLU A 129 7.57 4.07 -6.79
N HIS A 130 8.61 4.52 -7.52
CA HIS A 130 10.02 4.33 -7.17
C HIS A 130 10.45 5.15 -5.94
N TRP A 131 9.68 6.17 -5.58
CA TRP A 131 9.92 6.99 -4.38
C TRP A 131 9.33 6.38 -3.12
N VAL A 132 8.46 5.37 -3.26
CA VAL A 132 7.79 4.69 -2.15
C VAL A 132 8.69 3.61 -1.58
N HIS A 133 8.70 3.47 -0.25
CA HIS A 133 9.53 2.48 0.44
C HIS A 133 9.22 1.04 -0.04
N PRO A 134 10.25 0.18 -0.21
CA PRO A 134 10.08 -1.20 -0.70
C PRO A 134 9.09 -2.07 0.08
N CYS A 135 8.78 -1.75 1.34
CA CYS A 135 7.81 -2.49 2.15
C CYS A 135 6.37 -2.48 1.58
N TYR A 136 6.05 -1.54 0.68
CA TYR A 136 4.76 -1.47 0.01
C TYR A 136 4.74 -2.18 -1.34
N TRP A 137 5.88 -2.66 -1.83
CA TRP A 137 5.98 -3.35 -3.10
C TRP A 137 5.46 -4.79 -2.98
N LEU A 138 4.69 -5.22 -3.97
CA LEU A 138 4.27 -6.61 -4.10
C LEU A 138 5.50 -7.45 -4.46
N VAL A 139 5.87 -8.36 -3.56
CA VAL A 139 6.79 -9.44 -3.90
C VAL A 139 5.94 -10.51 -4.58
N THR A 140 5.97 -10.53 -5.92
CA THR A 140 5.42 -11.65 -6.68
C THR A 140 6.40 -12.80 -6.55
N TRP A 141 6.02 -13.85 -5.81
CA TRP A 141 6.74 -15.11 -5.84
C TRP A 141 6.46 -15.75 -7.19
N ALA A 142 7.40 -15.60 -8.13
CA ALA A 142 7.37 -16.25 -9.44
C ALA A 142 7.85 -17.70 -9.35
#